data_AF-A0A182QUL4-F1
#
_entry.id   AF-A0A182QUL4-F1
#
_cell.length_a   1.000
_cell.length_b   1.000
_cell.length_c   1.000
_cell.angle_alpha   90.00
_cell.angle_beta   90.00
_cell.angle_gamma   90.00
#
_symmetry.space_group_name_H-M   'P 1'
#
loop_
_entity.id
_entity.type
_entity.pdbx_description
1 polymer ?
#
loop_
_entity_poly.entity_id
_entity_poly.type
_entity_poly.pdbx_seq_one_letter_code
_entity_poly.pdbx_strand_id
1 'polypeptide(L)'
;MTTLAIFKPHCLKNPIAYETIQRLISENGLKIIARKRISLSRAEAEQFYEEHRNKFFYRRLVSLMTSGPSEVVLLSGENAIQQWRSLMGPTKIQSNQ
;
A
#
# COMPACT_ATOMS: atom_id res chain seq x y z
N MET A 1 -15.36 11.44 -1.38
CA MET A 1 -14.59 10.79 -2.46
C MET A 1 -13.88 9.58 -1.89
N THR A 2 -13.60 8.54 -2.68
CA THR A 2 -12.90 7.33 -2.20
C THR A 2 -11.60 7.07 -2.95
N THR A 3 -10.65 6.40 -2.30
CA THR A 3 -9.42 5.88 -2.92
C THR A 3 -9.09 4.49 -2.40
N LEU A 4 -8.38 3.72 -3.20
CA LEU A 4 -7.82 2.43 -2.80
C LEU A 4 -6.45 2.64 -2.16
N ALA A 5 -6.18 1.94 -1.06
CA ALA A 5 -4.85 1.83 -0.47
C ALA A 5 -4.53 0.35 -0.19
N ILE A 6 -3.24 0.01 -0.21
CA ILE A 6 -2.76 -1.35 0.01
C ILE A 6 -1.68 -1.32 1.08
N PHE A 7 -1.96 -1.96 2.22
CA PHE A 7 -0.95 -2.34 3.19
C PHE A 7 -0.19 -3.56 2.66
N LYS A 8 1.05 -3.33 2.22
CA LYS A 8 1.93 -4.37 1.68
C LYS A 8 2.35 -5.38 2.76
N PRO A 9 2.83 -6.59 2.41
CA PRO A 9 3.07 -7.64 3.40
C PRO A 9 4.04 -7.27 4.53
N HIS A 10 5.10 -6.52 4.22
CA HIS A 10 6.06 -6.04 5.24
C HIS A 10 5.44 -5.06 6.24
N CYS A 11 4.44 -4.28 5.84
CA CYS A 11 3.71 -3.40 6.74
C CYS A 11 2.86 -4.21 7.72
N LEU A 12 2.15 -5.23 7.24
CA LEU A 12 1.35 -6.09 8.12
C LEU A 12 2.20 -6.94 9.07
N LYS A 13 3.44 -7.28 8.69
CA LYS A 13 4.39 -7.98 9.56
C LYS A 13 4.97 -7.09 10.67
N ASN A 14 4.79 -5.76 10.60
CA ASN A 14 5.23 -4.81 11.61
C ASN A 14 4.02 -4.17 12.30
N PRO A 15 3.59 -4.68 13.47
CA PRO A 15 2.40 -4.18 14.16
C PRO A 15 2.46 -2.68 14.48
N ILE A 16 3.63 -2.18 14.89
CA ILE A 16 3.83 -0.77 15.22
C ILE A 16 3.63 0.10 13.98
N ALA A 17 4.21 -0.27 12.84
CA ALA A 17 4.04 0.46 11.59
C ALA A 17 2.59 0.42 11.12
N TYR A 18 1.94 -0.75 11.20
CA TYR A 18 0.55 -0.91 10.79
C TYR A 18 -0.42 -0.06 11.62
N GLU A 19 -0.26 -0.05 12.95
CA GLU A 19 -1.04 0.80 13.86
C GLU A 19 -0.78 2.28 13.59
N THR A 20 0.48 2.67 13.43
CA THR A 20 0.88 4.05 13.16
C THR A 20 0.23 4.57 11.88
N ILE A 21 0.22 3.79 10.79
CA ILE A 21 -0.39 4.22 9.54
C ILE A 21 -1.92 4.34 9.68
N GLN A 22 -2.57 3.43 10.40
CA GLN A 22 -4.01 3.55 10.66
C GLN A 22 -4.35 4.82 11.44
N ARG A 23 -3.52 5.16 12.45
CA ARG A 23 -3.67 6.40 13.20
C ARG A 23 -3.49 7.62 12.30
N LEU A 24 -2.42 7.66 11.49
CA LEU A 24 -2.15 8.75 10.55
C LEU A 24 -3.30 8.95 9.55
N ILE A 25 -3.90 7.87 9.04
CA ILE A 25 -5.09 7.94 8.18
C ILE A 25 -6.21 8.70 8.89
N SER A 26 -6.54 8.31 10.13
CA SER A 26 -7.64 8.93 10.89
C SER A 26 -7.36 10.39 11.28
N GLU A 27 -6.13 10.72 11.70
CA GLU A 27 -5.71 12.07 12.10
C GLU A 27 -5.75 13.06 10.94
N ASN A 28 -5.63 12.58 9.70
CA ASN A 28 -5.64 13.39 8.48
C ASN A 28 -7.00 13.39 7.76
N GLY A 29 -8.09 13.05 8.47
CA GLY A 29 -9.45 13.17 7.95
C GLY A 29 -9.88 12.08 6.97
N LEU A 30 -9.07 11.03 6.79
CA LEU A 30 -9.44 9.85 6.02
C LEU A 30 -10.08 8.79 6.91
N LYS A 31 -11.05 8.07 6.37
CA LYS A 31 -11.76 6.98 7.06
C LYS A 31 -11.61 5.69 6.29
N ILE A 32 -11.23 4.61 6.97
CA ILE A 32 -11.29 3.26 6.41
C ILE A 32 -12.76 2.81 6.44
N ILE A 33 -13.38 2.66 5.27
CA ILE A 33 -14.80 2.28 5.16
C ILE A 33 -14.99 0.80 4.75
N ALA A 34 -13.96 0.17 4.19
CA ALA A 34 -13.93 -1.25 3.93
C ALA A 34 -12.48 -1.76 3.95
N ARG A 35 -12.30 -3.03 4.29
CA ARG A 35 -11.00 -3.71 4.25
C ARG A 35 -11.14 -5.17 3.82
N LYS A 36 -10.15 -5.68 3.08
CA LYS A 36 -10.06 -7.09 2.69
C LYS A 36 -8.61 -7.55 2.72
N ARG A 37 -8.34 -8.63 3.46
CA ARG A 37 -7.04 -9.31 3.42
C ARG A 37 -6.97 -10.20 2.19
N ILE A 38 -5.88 -10.08 1.44
CA ILE A 38 -5.65 -10.84 0.21
C ILE A 38 -4.26 -11.47 0.25
N SER A 39 -4.12 -12.61 -0.41
CA SER A 39 -2.82 -13.25 -0.65
C SER A 39 -2.69 -13.43 -2.15
N LEU A 40 -1.82 -12.64 -2.77
CA LEU A 40 -1.61 -12.70 -4.20
C LEU A 40 -0.72 -13.90 -4.54
N SER A 41 -1.19 -14.73 -5.46
CA SER A 41 -0.30 -15.64 -6.19
C SER A 41 0.71 -14.83 -7.02
N ARG A 42 1.78 -15.49 -7.47
CA ARG A 42 2.77 -14.85 -8.34
C ARG A 42 2.15 -14.35 -9.64
N ALA A 43 1.28 -15.15 -10.28
CA ALA A 43 0.62 -14.76 -11.52
C ALA A 43 -0.26 -13.52 -11.34
N GLU A 44 -1.06 -13.46 -10.26
CA GLU A 44 -1.89 -12.29 -9.95
C GLU A 44 -1.04 -11.04 -9.67
N ALA A 45 0.06 -11.17 -8.93
CA ALA A 45 0.96 -10.06 -8.66
C ALA A 45 1.68 -9.56 -9.94
N GLU A 46 2.11 -10.47 -10.81
CA GLU A 46 2.74 -10.11 -12.08
C GLU A 46 1.75 -9.41 -13.03
N GLN A 47 0.51 -9.90 -13.10
CA GLN A 47 -0.55 -9.25 -13.85
C GLN A 47 -0.88 -7.86 -13.27
N PHE A 48 -1.02 -7.75 -11.95
CA PHE A 48 -1.35 -6.48 -11.31
C PHE A 48 -0.27 -5.40 -11.49
N TYR A 49 1.00 -5.81 -11.55
CA TYR A 49 2.15 -4.89 -11.71
C TYR A 49 2.73 -4.90 -13.13
N GLU A 50 1.98 -5.33 -14.14
CA GLU A 50 2.46 -5.50 -15.51
C GLU A 50 3.04 -4.20 -16.10
N GLU A 51 2.46 -3.04 -15.78
CA GLU A 51 2.97 -1.72 -16.19
C GLU A 51 4.42 -1.45 -15.72
N HIS A 52 4.91 -2.22 -14.76
CA HIS A 52 6.26 -2.11 -14.23
C HIS A 52 7.22 -3.21 -14.72
N ARG A 53 6.78 -4.12 -15.61
CA ARG A 53 7.56 -5.29 -16.09
C ARG A 53 8.99 -4.95 -16.51
N ASN A 54 9.18 -3.80 -17.16
CA ASN A 54 10.48 -3.36 -17.69
C ASN A 54 11.32 -2.53 -16.69
N LYS A 55 10.87 -2.39 -15.44
CA LYS A 55 11.60 -1.65 -14.40
C LYS A 55 12.53 -2.58 -13.63
N PHE A 56 13.73 -2.10 -13.29
CA PHE A 56 14.74 -2.89 -12.56
C PHE A 56 14.23 -3.48 -11.22
N PHE A 57 13.25 -2.82 -10.59
CA PHE A 57 12.67 -3.26 -9.31
C PHE A 57 11.51 -4.26 -9.44
N TYR A 58 11.05 -4.58 -10.66
CA TYR A 58 9.84 -5.37 -10.89
C TYR A 58 9.85 -6.72 -10.17
N ARG A 59 10.92 -7.50 -10.34
CA ARG A 59 11.04 -8.83 -9.71
C ARG A 59 11.00 -8.74 -8.18
N ARG A 60 11.64 -7.71 -7.61
CA ARG A 60 11.63 -7.45 -6.16
C ARG A 60 10.24 -7.05 -5.68
N LEU A 61 9.52 -6.24 -6.46
CA LEU A 61 8.15 -5.84 -6.16
C LEU A 61 7.20 -7.04 -6.14
N VAL A 62 7.22 -7.88 -7.18
CA VAL A 62 6.42 -9.11 -7.24
C VAL A 62 6.75 -10.02 -6.06
N SER A 63 8.04 -10.27 -5.81
CA SER A 63 8.47 -11.10 -4.68
C SER A 63 8.01 -10.55 -3.33
N LEU A 64 8.00 -9.23 -3.14
CA LEU A 64 7.52 -8.60 -1.92
C LEU A 64 6.01 -8.83 -1.75
N MET A 65 5.24 -8.63 -2.82
CA MET A 65 3.79 -8.68 -2.79
C MET A 65 3.25 -10.11 -2.64
N THR A 66 4.04 -11.13 -3.03
CA THR A 66 3.73 -12.55 -2.81
C THR A 66 4.33 -13.13 -1.53
N SER A 67 5.06 -12.34 -0.72
CA SER A 67 5.77 -12.81 0.48
C SER A 67 4.88 -13.03 1.72
N GLY A 68 3.58 -12.81 1.57
CA GLY A 68 2.58 -12.89 2.63
C GLY A 68 1.32 -12.12 2.27
N PRO A 69 0.35 -12.04 3.20
CA PRO A 69 -0.90 -11.33 2.95
C PRO A 69 -0.66 -9.83 2.84
N SER A 70 -1.45 -9.18 1.99
CA SER A 70 -1.66 -7.74 1.97
C SER A 70 -3.06 -7.41 2.51
N GLU A 71 -3.29 -6.17 2.94
CA GLU A 71 -4.64 -5.68 3.26
C GLU A 71 -4.98 -4.54 2.30
N VAL A 72 -6.05 -4.72 1.53
CA VAL A 72 -6.60 -3.69 0.67
C VAL A 72 -7.67 -2.95 1.45
N VAL A 73 -7.58 -1.63 1.49
CA VAL A 73 -8.54 -0.77 2.19
C VAL A 73 -9.13 0.27 1.25
N LEU A 74 -10.42 0.54 1.46
CA LEU A 74 -11.12 1.65 0.85
C LEU A 74 -11.10 2.82 1.82
N LEU A 75 -10.45 3.90 1.43
CA LEU A 75 -10.40 5.15 2.19
C LEU A 75 -11.44 6.12 1.64
N SER A 76 -12.14 6.81 2.54
CA SER A 76 -13.08 7.88 2.21
C SER A 76 -12.70 9.17 2.91
N GLY A 77 -12.85 10.29 2.21
CA GLY A 77 -12.59 11.62 2.73
C GLY A 77 -12.77 12.70 1.66
N GLU A 78 -12.55 13.94 2.04
CA GLU A 78 -12.40 15.05 1.10
C GLU A 78 -11.06 14.92 0.37
N ASN A 79 -11.05 15.07 -0.96
CA ASN A 79 -9.83 14.94 -1.77
C ASN A 79 -9.00 13.67 -1.46
N ALA A 80 -9.67 12.54 -1.19
CA ALA A 80 -9.07 11.35 -0.60
C ALA A 80 -7.83 10.81 -1.33
N ILE A 81 -7.81 10.90 -2.67
CA ILE A 81 -6.64 10.51 -3.48
C ILE A 81 -5.44 11.41 -3.17
N GLN A 82 -5.61 12.73 -3.16
CA GLN A 82 -4.53 13.69 -2.94
C GLN A 82 -4.01 13.60 -1.50
N GLN A 83 -4.91 13.54 -0.53
CA GLN A 83 -4.54 13.38 0.88
C GLN A 83 -3.76 12.08 1.11
N TRP A 84 -4.23 10.97 0.56
CA TRP A 84 -3.54 9.68 0.69
C TRP A 84 -2.15 9.70 0.05
N ARG A 85 -2.01 10.32 -1.13
CA ARG A 85 -0.68 10.48 -1.78
C ARG A 85 0.26 11.37 -0.99
N SER A 86 -0.26 12.43 -0.37
CA SER A 86 0.51 13.30 0.52
C SER A 86 1.02 12.53 1.73
N LEU A 87 0.15 11.74 2.38
CA LEU A 87 0.48 10.93 3.56
C LEU A 87 1.50 9.82 3.28
N MET A 88 1.41 9.15 2.13
CA MET A 88 2.38 8.13 1.74
C MET A 88 3.79 8.71 1.51
N GLY A 89 3.89 10.00 1.21
CA GLY A 89 5.15 10.64 0.89
C GLY A 89 5.74 10.22 -0.47
N PRO A 90 6.99 10.61 -0.76
CA PRO A 90 7.62 10.36 -2.05
C PRO A 90 7.83 8.87 -2.31
N THR A 91 7.62 8.43 -3.55
CA THR A 91 7.79 7.01 -3.96
C THR A 91 9.24 6.54 -3.86
N LYS A 92 10.21 7.45 -4.05
CA LYS A 92 11.63 7.15 -3.86
C LYS A 92 12.01 7.49 -2.43
N ILE A 93 12.37 6.46 -1.66
CA ILE A 93 13.01 6.62 -0.37
C ILE A 93 14.46 7.06 -0.66
N GLN A 94 14.83 8.30 -0.34
CA GLN A 94 16.22 8.69 -0.30
C GLN A 94 16.87 7.93 0.85
N SER A 95 17.63 6.89 0.53
CA SER A 95 18.58 6.33 1.48
C SER A 95 19.77 7.28 1.53
N ASN A 96 19.69 8.30 2.37
CA ASN A 96 20.90 8.99 2.82
C ASN A 96 21.60 8.03 3.79
N GLN A 97 22.46 7.17 3.24
CA GLN A 97 23.67 6.74 3.92
C GLN A 97 24.81 7.60 3.37
#